data_AF-A0A318I0K0-F1
#
_entry.id   AF-A0A318I0K0-F1
#
_cell.length_a   1.000
_cell.length_b   1.000
_cell.length_c   1.000
_cell.angle_alpha   90.00
_cell.angle_beta   90.00
_cell.angle_gamma   90.00
#
_symmetry.space_group_name_H-M   'P 1'
#
loop_
_entity.id
_entity.type
_entity.pdbx_description
1 polymer ?
#
loop_
_entity_poly.entity_id
_entity_poly.type
_entity_poly.pdbx_seq_one_letter_code
_entity_poly.pdbx_strand_id
1 'polypeptide(L)'
;MLDFMHGFDLVRNARGFVSTDVSTTETSISNVFAIGEVAQRMHPCCVTAMADGVVAAKEIQTRIEADSRDDFIAAVRSAAVQSSR
;
A
#
# COMPACT_ATOMS: atom_id res chain seq x y z
N MET A 1 12.57 3.13 20.10
CA MET A 1 11.91 4.09 19.18
C MET A 1 11.49 3.30 17.95
N LEU A 2 10.17 3.16 17.74
CA LEU A 2 9.45 2.16 16.91
C LEU A 2 9.10 0.82 17.61
N ASP A 3 8.96 0.83 18.93
CA ASP A 3 8.74 -0.41 19.70
C ASP A 3 7.39 -1.08 19.39
N PHE A 4 6.41 -0.30 18.92
CA PHE A 4 5.11 -0.81 18.43
C PHE A 4 5.24 -1.76 17.23
N MET A 5 6.38 -1.74 16.54
CA MET A 5 6.65 -2.56 15.36
C MET A 5 7.31 -3.90 15.70
N HIS A 6 7.66 -4.15 16.96
CA HIS A 6 8.46 -5.33 17.37
C HIS A 6 7.78 -6.70 17.16
N GLY A 7 6.54 -6.74 16.67
CA GLY A 7 5.84 -7.97 16.27
C GLY A 7 5.72 -8.19 14.76
N PHE A 8 6.18 -7.25 13.93
CA PHE A 8 6.05 -7.35 12.48
C PHE A 8 7.40 -7.63 11.83
N ASP A 9 7.43 -8.62 10.93
CA ASP A 9 8.62 -8.99 10.15
C ASP A 9 8.85 -8.00 8.99
N LEU A 10 9.05 -6.74 9.36
CA LEU A 10 9.29 -5.64 8.44
C LEU A 10 10.77 -5.56 8.08
N VAL A 11 11.06 -5.60 6.79
CA VAL A 11 12.41 -5.36 6.28
C VAL A 11 12.83 -3.93 6.59
N ARG A 12 14.05 -3.77 7.10
CA ARG A 12 14.65 -2.47 7.42
C ARG A 12 15.90 -2.25 6.58
N ASN A 13 16.17 -0.99 6.23
CA ASN A 13 17.41 -0.62 5.56
C ASN A 13 18.60 -0.62 6.53
N ALA A 14 19.82 -0.40 6.01
CA ALA A 14 21.06 -0.37 6.80
C ALA A 14 21.07 0.67 7.94
N ARG A 15 20.17 1.66 7.89
CA ARG A 15 20.02 2.70 8.91
C ARG A 15 18.89 2.42 9.91
N GLY A 16 18.18 1.30 9.78
CA GLY A 16 17.12 0.86 10.70
C GLY A 16 15.71 1.37 10.38
N PHE A 17 15.53 2.13 9.30
CA PHE A 17 14.21 2.58 8.84
C PHE A 17 13.50 1.49 8.05
N VAL A 18 12.16 1.52 8.06
CA VAL A 18 11.35 0.56 7.31
C VAL A 18 11.63 0.72 5.82
N SER A 19 12.01 -0.39 5.19
CA SER A 19 12.19 -0.42 3.74
C SER A 19 10.84 -0.43 3.07
N THR A 20 10.68 0.39 2.04
CA THR A 20 9.46 0.47 1.25
C THR A 20 9.78 0.55 -0.24
N ASP A 21 8.80 0.16 -1.05
CA ASP A 21 8.83 0.40 -2.48
C ASP A 21 8.83 1.91 -2.77
N VAL A 22 9.64 2.31 -3.74
CA VAL A 22 9.88 3.72 -4.07
C VAL A 22 8.63 4.37 -4.68
N SER A 23 7.84 3.60 -5.44
CA SER A 23 6.69 4.10 -6.18
C SER A 23 5.38 4.06 -5.38
N THR A 24 5.22 3.09 -4.48
CA THR A 24 3.95 2.83 -3.78
C THR A 24 3.99 3.08 -2.28
N THR A 25 5.18 3.17 -1.67
CA THR A 25 5.41 3.21 -0.20
C THR A 25 5.05 1.92 0.54
N GLU A 26 4.77 0.84 -0.19
CA GLU A 26 4.45 -0.46 0.41
C GLU A 26 5.69 -1.06 1.08
N THR A 27 5.51 -1.67 2.24
CA THR A 27 6.55 -2.37 2.99
C THR A 27 6.81 -3.77 2.43
N SER A 28 7.65 -4.55 3.11
CA SER A 28 7.80 -5.98 2.81
C SER A 28 6.55 -6.82 3.12
N ILE A 29 5.59 -6.26 3.85
CA ILE A 29 4.32 -6.92 4.15
C ILE A 29 3.24 -6.37 3.21
N SER A 30 2.59 -7.27 2.48
CA SER A 30 1.53 -6.94 1.54
C SER A 30 0.42 -6.12 2.22
N ASN A 31 -0.01 -5.05 1.56
CA ASN A 31 -1.02 -4.09 2.00
C ASN A 31 -0.66 -3.32 3.28
N VAL A 32 0.61 -3.29 3.67
CA VAL A 32 1.12 -2.45 4.76
C VAL A 32 2.05 -1.40 4.18
N PHE A 33 1.81 -0.13 4.52
CA PHE A 33 2.52 1.02 3.98
C PHE A 33 3.24 1.77 5.11
N ALA A 34 4.40 2.37 4.81
CA ALA A 34 5.14 3.19 5.75
C ALA A 34 5.58 4.51 5.10
N ILE A 35 5.27 5.63 5.77
CA ILE A 35 5.46 7.00 5.23
C ILE A 35 6.19 7.90 6.22
N GLY A 36 6.87 8.94 5.72
CA GLY A 36 7.50 9.93 6.60
C GLY A 36 8.69 9.37 7.37
N GLU A 37 8.89 9.81 8.62
CA GLU A 37 10.11 9.54 9.39
C GLU A 37 10.40 8.04 9.63
N VAL A 38 9.37 7.19 9.69
CA VAL A 38 9.54 5.75 9.91
C VAL A 38 10.20 5.05 8.70
N ALA A 39 9.98 5.56 7.49
CA ALA A 39 10.58 5.06 6.25
C ALA A 39 11.80 5.87 5.81
N GLN A 40 11.83 7.17 6.15
CA GLN A 40 12.88 8.15 5.85
C GLN A 40 13.47 8.06 4.44
N ARG A 41 12.58 7.95 3.43
CA ARG A 41 12.94 7.72 2.02
C ARG A 41 13.65 8.92 1.38
N MET A 42 13.30 10.13 1.80
CA MET A 42 13.91 11.40 1.39
C MET A 42 14.21 12.28 2.62
N HIS A 43 14.60 13.55 2.40
CA HIS A 43 14.89 14.49 3.48
C HIS A 43 13.76 14.51 4.53
N PRO A 44 14.07 14.30 5.82
CA PRO A 44 13.05 14.19 6.85
C PRO A 44 12.42 15.56 7.12
N CYS A 45 11.29 15.84 6.47
CA CYS A 45 10.47 17.02 6.71
C CYS A 45 8.98 16.72 6.49
N CYS A 46 8.11 17.61 7.01
CA CYS A 46 6.66 17.46 6.90
C CYS A 46 6.18 17.35 5.45
N VAL A 47 6.79 18.10 4.52
CA VAL A 47 6.39 18.09 3.10
C VAL A 47 6.63 16.73 2.47
N THR A 48 7.77 16.09 2.75
CA THR A 48 8.05 14.74 2.28
C THR A 48 7.08 13.73 2.90
N ALA A 49 6.81 13.81 4.21
CA ALA A 49 5.86 12.91 4.85
C ALA A 49 4.44 13.06 4.29
N MET A 50 3.99 14.29 3.99
CA MET A 50 2.71 14.55 3.35
C MET A 50 2.66 13.97 1.94
N ALA A 51 3.73 14.13 1.15
CA ALA A 51 3.82 13.57 -0.19
C ALA A 51 3.77 12.04 -0.17
N ASP A 52 4.51 11.40 0.74
CA ASP A 52 4.47 9.95 0.96
C ASP A 52 3.04 9.48 1.29
N GLY A 53 2.32 10.22 2.14
CA GLY A 53 0.94 9.92 2.49
C GLY A 53 -0.03 9.93 1.29
N VAL A 54 0.14 10.88 0.37
CA VAL A 54 -0.66 10.93 -0.87
C VAL A 54 -0.38 9.72 -1.75
N VAL A 55 0.89 9.33 -1.89
CA VAL A 55 1.30 8.16 -2.66
C VAL A 55 0.69 6.88 -2.07
N ALA A 56 0.83 6.66 -0.76
CA ALA A 56 0.26 5.51 -0.07
C ALA A 56 -1.27 5.45 -0.25
N ALA A 57 -1.95 6.58 -0.04
CA ALA A 57 -3.40 6.65 -0.17
C ALA A 57 -3.87 6.36 -1.60
N LYS A 58 -3.12 6.81 -2.60
CA LYS A 58 -3.45 6.54 -4.01
C LYS A 58 -3.24 5.08 -4.38
N GLU A 59 -2.19 4.44 -3.90
CA GLU A 59 -2.00 3.01 -4.12
C GLU A 59 -3.12 2.20 -3.47
N ILE A 60 -3.49 2.51 -2.23
CA ILE A 60 -4.62 1.87 -1.54
C ILE A 60 -5.91 2.06 -2.34
N GLN A 61 -6.20 3.29 -2.79
CA GLN A 61 -7.36 3.58 -3.61
C GLN A 61 -7.36 2.74 -4.90
N THR A 62 -6.23 2.71 -5.63
CA THR A 62 -6.11 1.97 -6.89
C THR A 62 -6.39 0.48 -6.71
N ARG A 63 -5.93 -0.12 -5.60
CA ARG A 63 -6.23 -1.53 -5.28
C ARG A 63 -7.71 -1.77 -5.00
N ILE A 64 -8.32 -0.96 -4.16
CA ILE A 64 -9.76 -1.07 -3.83
C ILE A 64 -10.61 -0.90 -5.09
N GLU A 65 -10.27 0.05 -5.96
CA GLU A 65 -10.97 0.28 -7.23
C GLU A 65 -10.76 -0.87 -8.22
N ALA A 66 -9.58 -1.50 -8.21
CA ALA A 66 -9.31 -2.68 -9.02
C ALA A 66 -10.14 -3.89 -8.58
N ASP A 67 -10.14 -4.20 -7.28
CA ASP A 67 -10.92 -5.28 -6.69
C ASP A 67 -12.42 -5.08 -6.99
N SER A 68 -12.93 -3.87 -6.75
CA SER A 68 -14.34 -3.53 -7.00
C SER A 68 -14.74 -3.70 -8.48
N ARG A 69 -13.84 -3.34 -9.40
CA ARG A 69 -14.05 -3.52 -10.84
C ARG A 69 -14.05 -4.99 -11.23
N ASP A 70 -13.13 -5.78 -10.68
CA ASP A 70 -12.98 -7.19 -11.01
C ASP A 70 -14.18 -8.01 -10.50
N ASP A 71 -14.67 -7.70 -9.30
CA ASP A 71 -15.92 -8.25 -8.75
C ASP A 71 -17.12 -7.96 -9.64
N PHE A 72 -17.27 -6.71 -10.11
CA PHE A 72 -18.33 -6.33 -11.03
C PHE A 72 -18.26 -7.11 -12.35
N ILE A 73 -17.07 -7.23 -12.94
CA ILE A 73 -16.85 -7.99 -14.17
C ILE A 73 -17.24 -9.47 -13.99
N ALA A 74 -16.87 -10.08 -12.86
CA ALA A 74 -17.22 -11.47 -12.54
C ALA A 74 -18.74 -11.67 -12.41
N ALA A 75 -19.44 -10.72 -11.77
CA ALA A 75 -20.89 -10.74 -11.62
C ALA A 75 -21.61 -10.67 -12.97
N VAL A 76 -21.21 -9.73 -13.84
CA VAL A 76 -21.79 -9.57 -15.18
C VAL A 76 -21.61 -10.83 -16.03
N ARG A 77 -20.41 -11.44 -16.01
CA ARG A 77 -20.14 -12.70 -16.73
C ARG A 77 -21.06 -13.82 -16.25
N SER A 78 -21.26 -13.93 -14.93
CA SER A 78 -22.11 -14.97 -14.34
C SER A 78 -23.58 -14.80 -14.75
N ALA A 79 -24.10 -13.57 -14.77
CA ALA A 79 -25.46 -13.27 -15.21
C ALA A 79 -25.67 -13.58 -16.70
N ALA A 80 -24.69 -13.27 -17.56
CA ALA A 80 -24.76 -13.57 -18.99
C ALA A 80 -24.83 -15.08 -19.27
N VAL A 81 -24.07 -15.90 -18.53
CA VAL A 81 -24.10 -17.37 -18.65
C VAL A 81 -25.44 -17.94 -18.20
N GLN A 82 -26.05 -17.37 -17.16
CA GLN A 82 -27.35 -17.81 -16.65
C GLN A 82 -28.51 -17.47 -17.59
N SER A 83 -28.45 -16.32 -18.27
CA SER A 83 -29.51 -15.89 -19.20
C SER A 83 -29.52 -16.65 -20.54
N SER A 84 -28.49 -17.45 -20.82
CA SER A 84 -28.39 -18.28 -22.03
C SER A 84 -28.84 -19.73 -21.82
N ARG A 85 -29.38 -20.06 -20.63
CA ARG A 85 -29.99 -21.35 -20.29
C ARG A 85 -31.49 -21.19 -20.12
#